data_AF-A0A445DXZ4-F1
#
_entry.id   AF-A0A445DXZ4-F1
#
_cell.length_a   1.000
_cell.length_b   1.000
_cell.length_c   1.000
_cell.angle_alpha   90.00
_cell.angle_beta   90.00
_cell.angle_gamma   90.00
#
_symmetry.space_group_name_H-M   'P 1'
#
loop_
_entity.id
_entity.type
_entity.pdbx_description
1 polymer ?
#
loop_
_entity_poly.entity_id
_entity_poly.type
_entity_poly.pdbx_seq_one_letter_code
_entity_poly.pdbx_strand_id
1 'polypeptide(L)'
;MLPNKACLLAFLLLLRSTIHLTAAIGVSVGVGGGFGVGVGIGNGNGNVGNGNTPSEPPSSKLESAYKALQAWKSAISDDPLKLLDSWVGPNVCSYKGVFCSPPQVAGIDLNHANLQGTLVKELSLLVDMSLLHLNSNRFSGTVPDTFKDLVSLEELDLSNNHLSGPFPIVTLYMPSLLYLDLRFNSFSGQLPDELFNRKLDAIFLNNNQFQGEIPQSLGNSPASVINLANNKLSGNIPTSFGLMGNKLKEVLFLNNQLTGCIPEGVGLFDELEVFDVSFNSLMGHLPDTISCLQDIEVLNLGHNKLSGELSDVICSLTSLVNLTVAYNFFSGLSQQCSRLFNIGFDFSGNCIPGRDMQRPQPECSVIPGGTLNCLRIPTPRPLVCASLPRIIFSNNMQSSSHHTSSSSYP
;
A
#
# COMPACT_ATOMS: atom_id res chain seq x y z
N MET A 1 -22.39 7.82 1.15
CA MET A 1 -21.91 8.75 0.09
C MET A 1 -21.27 9.96 0.77
N LEU A 2 -19.97 9.87 1.02
CA LEU A 2 -19.07 10.98 1.36
C LEU A 2 -17.79 10.71 0.53
N PRO A 3 -17.25 11.69 -0.20
CA PRO A 3 -16.26 11.44 -1.23
C PRO A 3 -14.86 11.26 -0.64
N ASN A 4 -14.21 10.18 -1.06
CA ASN A 4 -12.77 9.95 -1.02
C ASN A 4 -12.03 11.15 -1.63
N LYS A 5 -11.38 11.94 -0.79
CA LYS A 5 -10.19 12.70 -1.16
C LYS A 5 -9.08 12.33 -0.16
N ALA A 6 -8.51 11.15 -0.36
CA ALA A 6 -7.29 10.72 0.32
C ALA A 6 -6.06 11.39 -0.33
N CYS A 7 -6.08 12.72 -0.46
CA CYS A 7 -4.95 13.52 -0.97
C CYS A 7 -3.89 13.76 0.14
N LEU A 8 -3.78 12.86 1.14
CA LEU A 8 -3.08 13.17 2.40
C LEU A 8 -1.90 12.24 2.76
N LEU A 9 -1.66 11.12 2.06
CA LEU A 9 -0.51 10.25 2.39
C LEU A 9 0.77 10.57 1.60
N ALA A 10 0.69 11.10 0.37
CA ALA A 10 1.86 11.34 -0.47
C ALA A 10 2.62 12.65 -0.17
N PHE A 11 1.98 13.67 0.43
CA PHE A 11 2.63 14.97 0.69
C PHE A 11 3.52 14.99 1.94
N LEU A 12 3.38 14.03 2.86
CA LEU A 12 4.12 14.01 4.13
C LEU A 12 5.48 13.31 4.08
N LEU A 13 5.80 12.55 3.01
CA LEU A 13 7.11 11.89 2.85
C LEU A 13 8.07 12.65 1.93
N LEU A 14 7.61 13.66 1.20
CA LEU A 14 8.43 14.53 0.35
C LEU A 14 9.23 15.62 1.12
N LEU A 15 9.21 15.64 2.45
CA LEU A 15 9.89 16.67 3.27
C LEU A 15 11.00 16.20 4.22
N ARG A 16 11.47 14.94 4.18
CA ARG A 16 12.59 14.50 5.05
C ARG A 16 13.69 13.73 4.34
N SER A 17 14.34 14.39 3.40
CA SER A 17 15.67 14.02 2.91
C SER A 17 16.62 15.23 2.90
N THR A 18 16.90 15.82 4.08
CA THR A 18 18.15 16.56 4.34
C THR A 18 18.57 16.47 5.83
N ILE A 19 19.64 15.70 6.10
CA ILE A 19 20.74 15.91 7.08
C ILE A 19 20.48 15.91 8.63
N HIS A 20 21.18 14.97 9.29
CA HIS A 20 21.73 14.85 10.67
C HIS A 20 20.90 14.98 11.97
N LEU A 21 21.09 13.96 12.82
CA LEU A 21 21.22 13.92 14.29
C LEU A 21 20.79 15.17 15.09
N THR A 22 19.79 15.02 15.97
CA THR A 22 19.93 15.15 17.44
C THR A 22 18.58 14.92 18.12
N ALA A 23 18.64 14.33 19.32
CA ALA A 23 17.50 14.07 20.18
C ALA A 23 16.86 15.37 20.70
N ALA A 24 15.53 15.44 20.71
CA ALA A 24 14.79 16.35 21.57
C ALA A 24 13.40 15.80 21.89
N ILE A 25 13.11 15.80 23.19
CA ILE A 25 11.89 15.38 23.86
C ILE A 25 10.76 16.37 23.55
N GLY A 26 9.58 15.88 23.15
CA GLY A 26 8.40 16.70 22.89
C GLY A 26 7.17 16.14 23.59
N VAL A 27 6.74 16.82 24.64
CA VAL A 27 5.51 16.58 25.41
C VAL A 27 4.31 17.10 24.61
N SER A 28 3.23 16.33 24.49
CA SER A 28 1.94 16.82 23.99
C SER A 28 0.91 16.86 25.13
N VAL A 29 0.28 18.04 25.27
CA VAL A 29 -0.77 18.36 26.23
C VAL A 29 -2.11 18.15 25.52
N GLY A 30 -2.95 17.28 26.07
CA GLY A 30 -4.34 17.11 25.64
C GLY A 30 -5.25 18.17 26.25
N VAL A 31 -6.15 18.73 25.43
CA VAL A 31 -7.27 19.55 25.91
C VAL A 31 -8.56 18.88 25.48
N GLY A 32 -9.25 18.29 26.46
CA GLY A 32 -10.62 17.80 26.32
C GLY A 32 -11.61 18.94 26.51
N GLY A 33 -12.61 19.01 25.64
CA GLY A 33 -13.77 19.89 25.77
C GLY A 33 -15.03 19.06 25.83
N GLY A 34 -15.58 18.89 27.03
CA GLY A 34 -16.94 18.38 27.24
C GLY A 34 -17.94 19.53 27.29
N PHE A 35 -19.16 19.30 26.81
CA PHE A 35 -20.34 20.07 27.20
C PHE A 35 -21.52 19.11 27.37
N GLY A 36 -21.98 19.00 28.61
CA GLY A 36 -23.27 18.44 28.96
C GLY A 36 -24.29 19.56 29.13
N VAL A 37 -25.55 19.27 28.82
CA VAL A 37 -26.71 20.04 29.31
C VAL A 37 -27.75 19.04 29.77
N GLY A 38 -27.96 19.00 31.08
CA GLY A 38 -29.07 18.29 31.72
C GLY A 38 -30.26 19.21 31.90
N VAL A 39 -31.46 18.64 31.80
CA VAL A 39 -32.69 19.23 32.35
C VAL A 39 -33.38 18.13 33.16
N GLY A 40 -33.38 18.30 34.47
CA GLY A 40 -34.12 17.47 35.40
C GLY A 40 -35.49 18.07 35.69
N ILE A 41 -36.51 17.22 35.72
CA ILE A 41 -37.76 17.47 36.42
C ILE A 41 -38.06 16.20 37.21
N GLY A 42 -38.03 16.31 38.53
CA GLY A 42 -38.41 15.23 39.44
C GLY A 42 -39.91 15.24 39.75
N ASN A 43 -40.46 14.07 40.03
CA ASN A 43 -41.33 13.86 41.19
C ASN A 43 -41.47 12.35 41.48
N GLY A 44 -41.45 12.01 42.76
CA GLY A 44 -41.20 10.66 43.26
C GLY A 44 -42.41 9.74 43.36
N ASN A 45 -42.13 8.47 43.70
CA ASN A 45 -42.61 7.84 44.92
C ASN A 45 -41.90 6.50 45.12
N GLY A 46 -41.64 6.16 46.39
CA GLY A 46 -40.74 5.09 46.76
C GLY A 46 -41.23 3.68 46.46
N ASN A 47 -40.27 2.76 46.41
CA ASN A 47 -40.44 1.46 47.03
C ASN A 47 -39.07 0.89 47.42
N VAL A 48 -38.97 0.45 48.66
CA VAL A 48 -37.81 -0.27 49.19
C VAL A 48 -37.87 -1.68 48.62
N GLY A 49 -36.98 -1.99 47.68
CA GLY A 49 -36.80 -3.31 47.10
C GLY A 49 -35.34 -3.69 47.16
N ASN A 50 -35.00 -4.53 48.14
CA ASN A 50 -33.69 -5.16 48.26
C ASN A 50 -33.54 -6.15 47.08
N GLY A 51 -32.90 -5.70 46.00
CA GLY A 51 -32.68 -6.48 44.79
C GLY A 51 -31.21 -6.52 44.46
N ASN A 52 -30.55 -7.62 44.83
CA ASN A 52 -29.33 -8.06 44.15
C ASN A 52 -29.65 -8.10 42.65
N THR A 53 -29.16 -7.14 41.88
CA THR A 53 -29.07 -7.27 40.43
C THR A 53 -28.05 -8.36 40.15
N PRO A 54 -28.43 -9.51 39.58
CA PRO A 54 -27.45 -10.39 38.98
C PRO A 54 -26.84 -9.59 37.84
N SER A 55 -25.53 -9.37 37.88
CA SER A 55 -24.77 -9.03 36.68
C SER A 55 -25.15 -10.08 35.63
N GLU A 56 -25.90 -9.68 34.62
CA GLU A 56 -26.23 -10.52 33.47
C GLU A 56 -24.92 -11.17 33.00
N PRO A 57 -24.86 -12.50 32.84
CA PRO A 57 -23.61 -13.15 32.48
C PRO A 57 -23.14 -12.52 31.16
N PRO A 58 -21.85 -12.15 31.04
CA PRO A 58 -21.34 -11.63 29.79
C PRO A 58 -21.76 -12.60 28.68
N SER A 59 -22.33 -12.08 27.60
CA SER A 59 -22.61 -12.89 26.42
C SER A 59 -21.36 -13.72 26.11
N SER A 60 -21.52 -14.97 25.68
CA SER A 60 -20.39 -15.88 25.41
C SER A 60 -19.30 -15.25 24.53
N LYS A 61 -19.67 -14.26 23.70
CA LYS A 61 -18.77 -13.43 22.89
C LYS A 61 -17.90 -12.48 23.73
N LEU A 62 -18.47 -11.72 24.67
CA LEU A 62 -17.68 -10.83 25.53
C LEU A 62 -16.79 -11.61 26.51
N GLU A 63 -17.21 -12.80 26.93
CA GLU A 63 -16.34 -13.69 27.72
C GLU A 63 -15.13 -14.17 26.90
N SER A 64 -15.36 -14.53 25.63
CA SER A 64 -14.29 -14.91 24.69
C SER A 64 -13.34 -13.73 24.42
N ALA A 65 -13.89 -12.53 24.25
CA ALA A 65 -13.11 -11.31 24.11
C ALA A 65 -12.27 -11.01 25.35
N TYR A 66 -12.83 -11.18 26.55
CA TYR A 66 -12.10 -11.03 27.80
C TYR A 66 -10.90 -11.99 27.85
N LYS A 67 -11.10 -13.29 27.53
CA LYS A 67 -10.00 -14.28 27.49
C LYS A 67 -8.91 -13.87 26.49
N ALA A 68 -9.29 -13.44 25.29
CA ALA A 68 -8.35 -12.98 24.26
C ALA A 68 -7.52 -11.79 24.73
N LEU A 69 -8.18 -10.75 25.25
CA LEU A 69 -7.55 -9.50 25.66
C LEU A 69 -6.66 -9.68 26.90
N GLN A 70 -7.04 -10.55 27.84
CA GLN A 70 -6.18 -10.85 28.99
C GLN A 70 -4.96 -11.70 28.60
N ALA A 71 -5.12 -12.66 27.69
CA ALA A 71 -3.99 -13.40 27.14
C ALA A 71 -3.01 -12.46 26.43
N TRP A 72 -3.52 -11.54 25.62
CA TRP A 72 -2.69 -10.58 24.90
C TRP A 72 -2.03 -9.56 25.82
N LYS A 73 -2.76 -9.02 26.81
CA LYS A 73 -2.19 -8.17 27.87
C LYS A 73 -1.01 -8.85 28.57
N SER A 74 -1.09 -10.17 28.80
CA SER A 74 -0.01 -10.94 29.42
C SER A 74 1.22 -11.11 28.52
N ALA A 75 1.06 -10.98 27.21
CA ALA A 75 2.15 -11.01 26.23
C ALA A 75 2.75 -9.62 25.92
N ILE A 76 2.20 -8.56 26.51
CA ILE A 76 2.72 -7.20 26.41
C ILE A 76 3.67 -6.96 27.59
N SER A 77 4.94 -6.75 27.28
CA SER A 77 6.03 -6.62 28.25
C SER A 77 6.33 -5.18 28.65
N ASP A 78 5.97 -4.19 27.82
CA ASP A 78 6.11 -2.76 28.15
C ASP A 78 4.91 -1.96 27.63
N ASP A 79 4.34 -1.12 28.51
CA ASP A 79 3.22 -0.22 28.24
C ASP A 79 3.52 1.18 28.82
N PRO A 80 4.30 2.01 28.09
CA PRO A 80 4.77 3.30 28.59
C PRO A 80 3.64 4.29 28.90
N LEU A 81 2.52 4.17 28.19
CA LEU A 81 1.37 5.06 28.32
C LEU A 81 0.32 4.54 29.30
N LYS A 82 0.54 3.37 29.90
CA LYS A 82 -0.37 2.70 30.84
C LYS A 82 -1.78 2.56 30.27
N LEU A 83 -1.89 2.28 28.99
CA LEU A 83 -3.17 2.12 28.30
C LEU A 83 -3.91 0.88 28.85
N LEU A 84 -3.16 -0.20 29.10
CA LEU A 84 -3.65 -1.49 29.56
C LEU A 84 -4.04 -1.49 31.04
N ASP A 85 -3.82 -0.42 31.79
CA ASP A 85 -4.36 -0.25 33.15
C ASP A 85 -5.90 -0.33 33.15
N SER A 86 -6.53 0.10 32.06
CA SER A 86 -7.98 -0.01 31.87
C SER A 86 -8.46 -1.44 31.56
N TRP A 87 -7.56 -2.36 31.21
CA TRP A 87 -7.90 -3.73 30.80
C TRP A 87 -8.04 -4.64 32.01
N VAL A 88 -9.02 -4.33 32.88
CA VAL A 88 -9.29 -5.06 34.12
C VAL A 88 -10.80 -5.30 34.27
N GLY A 89 -11.16 -6.52 34.68
CA GLY A 89 -12.55 -6.91 34.91
C GLY A 89 -13.32 -7.29 33.64
N PRO A 90 -14.56 -7.78 33.76
CA PRO A 90 -15.27 -8.40 32.63
C PRO A 90 -15.80 -7.40 31.59
N ASN A 91 -15.81 -6.09 31.89
CA ASN A 91 -16.36 -5.07 30.99
C ASN A 91 -15.34 -4.65 29.92
N VAL A 92 -15.07 -5.54 28.96
CA VAL A 92 -14.09 -5.32 27.89
C VAL A 92 -14.36 -4.08 27.04
N CYS A 93 -15.61 -3.62 26.95
CA CYS A 93 -15.98 -2.42 26.20
C CYS A 93 -15.55 -1.12 26.89
N SER A 94 -15.10 -1.19 28.14
CA SER A 94 -14.50 -0.04 28.85
C SER A 94 -12.98 0.05 28.69
N TYR A 95 -12.37 -0.95 28.04
CA TYR A 95 -10.94 -1.00 27.83
C TYR A 95 -10.53 0.08 26.81
N LYS A 96 -9.51 0.87 27.13
CA LYS A 96 -8.96 1.84 26.18
C LYS A 96 -8.47 1.10 24.94
N GLY A 97 -8.79 1.66 23.77
CA GLY A 97 -8.46 1.09 22.47
C GLY A 97 -9.33 -0.08 22.02
N VAL A 98 -10.31 -0.51 22.82
CA VAL A 98 -11.29 -1.54 22.44
C VAL A 98 -12.63 -0.87 22.13
N PHE A 99 -13.16 -1.14 20.94
CA PHE A 99 -14.41 -0.59 20.45
C PHE A 99 -15.44 -1.71 20.31
N CYS A 100 -16.59 -1.55 20.94
CA CYS A 100 -17.67 -2.53 20.89
C CYS A 100 -18.83 -2.06 20.01
N SER A 101 -19.43 -3.01 19.30
CA SER A 101 -20.80 -2.92 18.81
C SER A 101 -21.58 -4.02 19.52
N PRO A 102 -22.20 -3.75 20.69
CA PRO A 102 -22.72 -4.78 21.56
C PRO A 102 -23.64 -5.78 20.82
N PRO A 103 -23.51 -7.10 21.11
CA PRO A 103 -22.76 -7.71 22.21
C PRO A 103 -21.34 -8.20 21.84
N GLN A 104 -20.63 -7.56 20.91
CA GLN A 104 -19.30 -7.99 20.44
C GLN A 104 -18.27 -6.85 20.39
N VAL A 105 -16.99 -7.22 20.41
CA VAL A 105 -15.89 -6.31 20.09
C VAL A 105 -15.86 -6.14 18.58
N ALA A 106 -16.05 -4.91 18.12
CA ALA A 106 -16.05 -4.56 16.70
C ALA A 106 -14.65 -4.17 16.21
N GLY A 107 -13.80 -3.62 17.08
CA GLY A 107 -12.49 -3.13 16.67
C GLY A 107 -11.51 -2.97 17.82
N ILE A 108 -10.24 -3.04 17.48
CA ILE A 108 -9.13 -2.65 18.36
C ILE A 108 -8.27 -1.62 17.63
N ASP A 109 -8.08 -0.46 18.25
CA ASP A 109 -7.14 0.56 17.80
C ASP A 109 -6.21 0.93 18.97
N LEU A 110 -4.93 0.58 18.79
CA LEU A 110 -3.83 0.89 19.70
C LEU A 110 -2.71 1.66 18.98
N ASN A 111 -3.07 2.45 17.96
CA ASN A 111 -2.13 3.25 17.21
C ASN A 111 -1.33 4.18 18.15
N HIS A 112 -0.02 4.27 17.91
CA HIS A 112 0.93 5.11 18.67
C HIS A 112 1.02 4.82 20.17
N ALA A 113 0.57 3.64 20.62
CA ALA A 113 0.62 3.28 22.03
C ALA A 113 2.03 2.90 22.52
N ASN A 114 2.98 2.71 21.60
CA ASN A 114 4.37 2.33 21.90
C ASN A 114 4.45 1.05 22.76
N LEU A 115 3.50 0.12 22.61
CA LEU A 115 3.44 -1.13 23.35
C LEU A 115 4.50 -2.10 22.84
N GLN A 116 5.22 -2.78 23.75
CA GLN A 116 6.16 -3.85 23.39
C GLN A 116 5.58 -5.21 23.76
N GLY A 117 5.65 -6.18 22.86
CA GLY A 117 5.15 -7.52 23.11
C GLY A 117 5.10 -8.37 21.85
N THR A 118 4.22 -9.36 21.85
CA THR A 118 3.92 -10.20 20.67
C THR A 118 2.42 -10.29 20.43
N LEU A 119 2.04 -10.62 19.19
CA LEU A 119 0.67 -11.03 18.88
C LEU A 119 0.45 -12.46 19.40
N VAL A 120 -0.72 -12.73 19.98
CA VAL A 120 -1.07 -14.04 20.54
C VAL A 120 -2.15 -14.73 19.74
N LYS A 121 -2.15 -16.07 19.74
CA LYS A 121 -3.14 -16.87 19.00
C LYS A 121 -4.56 -16.62 19.49
N GLU A 122 -4.75 -16.31 20.77
CA GLU A 122 -6.03 -16.09 21.43
C GLU A 122 -6.79 -14.87 20.89
N LEU A 123 -6.11 -13.95 20.20
CA LEU A 123 -6.80 -12.87 19.47
C LEU A 123 -7.77 -13.40 18.42
N SER A 124 -7.58 -14.63 17.92
CA SER A 124 -8.52 -15.26 16.98
C SER A 124 -9.89 -15.60 17.59
N LEU A 125 -10.05 -15.49 18.91
CA LEU A 125 -11.36 -15.58 19.57
C LEU A 125 -12.25 -14.36 19.26
N LEU A 126 -11.67 -13.26 18.77
CA LEU A 126 -12.38 -12.03 18.38
C LEU A 126 -12.91 -12.14 16.94
N VAL A 127 -13.65 -13.21 16.65
CA VAL A 127 -14.07 -13.58 15.28
C VAL A 127 -14.92 -12.52 14.57
N ASP A 128 -15.60 -11.67 15.34
CA ASP A 128 -16.50 -10.62 14.86
C ASP A 128 -15.82 -9.24 14.70
N MET A 129 -14.52 -9.14 15.00
CA MET A 129 -13.76 -7.89 14.90
C MET A 129 -13.53 -7.53 13.43
N SER A 130 -13.85 -6.29 13.05
CA SER A 130 -13.71 -5.78 11.68
C SER A 130 -12.42 -4.98 11.47
N LEU A 131 -11.83 -4.41 12.53
CA LEU A 131 -10.58 -3.66 12.43
C LEU A 131 -9.59 -4.01 13.54
N LEU A 132 -8.32 -4.13 13.18
CA LEU A 132 -7.19 -4.25 14.09
C LEU A 132 -6.09 -3.28 13.65
N HIS A 133 -5.95 -2.16 14.37
CA HIS A 133 -4.98 -1.12 14.07
C HIS A 133 -3.92 -1.03 15.18
N LEU A 134 -2.67 -1.32 14.81
CA LEU A 134 -1.53 -1.42 15.71
C LEU A 134 -0.34 -0.57 15.24
N ASN A 135 -0.58 0.46 14.43
CA ASN A 135 0.46 1.36 13.92
C ASN A 135 1.34 1.90 15.06
N SER A 136 2.64 2.01 14.83
CA SER A 136 3.59 2.65 15.76
C SER A 136 3.59 2.02 17.15
N ASN A 137 3.78 0.71 17.18
CA ASN A 137 4.06 -0.07 18.38
C ASN A 137 5.41 -0.79 18.22
N ARG A 138 5.74 -1.68 19.16
CA ARG A 138 6.97 -2.48 19.19
C ARG A 138 6.62 -3.96 19.28
N PHE A 139 5.55 -4.38 18.62
CA PHE A 139 5.20 -5.79 18.51
C PHE A 139 6.24 -6.51 17.65
N SER A 140 6.71 -7.65 18.14
CA SER A 140 7.73 -8.47 17.49
C SER A 140 7.23 -9.90 17.26
N GLY A 141 8.05 -10.71 16.58
CA GLY A 141 7.67 -12.06 16.16
C GLY A 141 6.94 -12.06 14.82
N THR A 142 6.06 -13.05 14.61
CA THR A 142 5.28 -13.24 13.38
C THR A 142 3.79 -13.04 13.64
N VAL A 143 2.99 -12.90 12.57
CA VAL A 143 1.53 -12.93 12.67
C VAL A 143 1.08 -14.37 12.98
N PRO A 144 0.24 -14.62 14.00
CA PRO A 144 -0.21 -15.98 14.34
C PRO A 144 -1.06 -16.62 13.23
N ASP A 145 -0.83 -17.90 12.93
CA ASP A 145 -1.61 -18.64 11.91
C ASP A 145 -3.11 -18.73 12.21
N THR A 146 -3.50 -18.57 13.48
CA THR A 146 -4.92 -18.55 13.89
C THR A 146 -5.65 -17.27 13.45
N PHE A 147 -4.93 -16.24 12.98
CA PHE A 147 -5.56 -15.03 12.47
C PHE A 147 -6.44 -15.28 11.24
N LYS A 148 -6.30 -16.43 10.54
CA LYS A 148 -7.24 -16.85 9.49
C LYS A 148 -8.67 -16.99 9.99
N ASP A 149 -8.87 -17.21 11.29
CA ASP A 149 -10.18 -17.37 11.91
C ASP A 149 -10.86 -16.01 12.20
N LEU A 150 -10.16 -14.89 11.99
CA LEU A 150 -10.73 -13.53 12.03
C LEU A 150 -11.53 -13.24 10.76
N VAL A 151 -12.62 -14.00 10.59
CA VAL A 151 -13.40 -14.03 9.35
C VAL A 151 -14.09 -12.71 9.01
N SER A 152 -14.35 -11.87 10.00
CA SER A 152 -14.97 -10.54 9.83
C SER A 152 -13.97 -9.41 9.67
N LEU A 153 -12.66 -9.67 9.75
CA LEU A 153 -11.64 -8.61 9.70
C LEU A 153 -11.56 -8.02 8.29
N GLU A 154 -11.83 -6.72 8.20
CA GLU A 154 -11.79 -5.93 6.97
C GLU A 154 -10.50 -5.10 6.87
N GLU A 155 -10.02 -4.60 8.01
CA GLU A 155 -8.82 -3.77 8.10
C GLU A 155 -7.79 -4.35 9.07
N LEU A 156 -6.60 -4.63 8.55
CA LEU A 156 -5.44 -5.05 9.33
C LEU A 156 -4.29 -4.08 9.11
N ASP A 157 -4.03 -3.25 10.12
CA ASP A 157 -2.88 -2.35 10.16
C ASP A 157 -1.89 -2.81 11.23
N LEU A 158 -0.76 -3.36 10.78
CA LEU A 158 0.37 -3.80 11.60
C LEU A 158 1.61 -2.93 11.37
N SER A 159 1.44 -1.75 10.77
CA SER A 159 2.53 -0.91 10.32
C SER A 159 3.40 -0.37 11.45
N ASN A 160 4.66 -0.03 11.14
CA ASN A 160 5.63 0.54 12.08
C ASN A 160 5.72 -0.27 13.39
N ASN A 161 6.17 -1.51 13.25
CA ASN A 161 6.39 -2.47 14.34
C ASN A 161 7.76 -3.17 14.15
N HIS A 162 8.02 -4.21 14.94
CA HIS A 162 9.21 -5.07 14.85
C HIS A 162 8.85 -6.48 14.37
N LEU A 163 7.76 -6.64 13.60
CA LEU A 163 7.36 -7.92 13.05
C LEU A 163 8.36 -8.38 11.98
N SER A 164 8.57 -9.68 11.89
CA SER A 164 9.58 -10.27 11.01
C SER A 164 9.15 -11.65 10.50
N GLY A 165 9.99 -12.26 9.68
CA GLY A 165 9.70 -13.54 9.02
C GLY A 165 9.24 -13.35 7.57
N PRO A 166 8.67 -14.39 6.93
CA PRO A 166 8.11 -14.28 5.58
C PRO A 166 6.84 -13.43 5.56
N PHE A 167 6.32 -13.14 4.35
CA PHE A 167 4.98 -12.59 4.21
C PHE A 167 3.96 -13.42 5.03
N PRO A 168 3.09 -12.80 5.84
CA PRO A 168 2.14 -13.53 6.68
C PRO A 168 1.02 -14.15 5.82
N ILE A 169 1.26 -15.33 5.25
CA ILE A 169 0.35 -16.03 4.34
C ILE A 169 -1.07 -16.21 4.92
N VAL A 170 -1.18 -16.22 6.25
CA VAL A 170 -2.43 -16.23 7.00
C VAL A 170 -3.41 -15.13 6.56
N THR A 171 -2.92 -13.94 6.18
CA THR A 171 -3.77 -12.83 5.72
C THR A 171 -4.46 -13.15 4.39
N LEU A 172 -3.90 -14.05 3.59
CA LEU A 172 -4.51 -14.54 2.35
C LEU A 172 -5.63 -15.55 2.59
N TYR A 173 -5.90 -15.94 3.84
CA TYR A 173 -7.03 -16.81 4.19
C TYR A 173 -8.16 -16.04 4.89
N MET A 174 -7.98 -14.75 5.17
CA MET A 174 -9.04 -13.88 5.71
C MET A 174 -10.01 -13.51 4.58
N PRO A 175 -11.29 -13.91 4.64
CA PRO A 175 -12.23 -13.74 3.53
C PRO A 175 -12.74 -12.31 3.35
N SER A 176 -12.79 -11.52 4.43
CA SER A 176 -13.35 -10.17 4.42
C SER A 176 -12.29 -9.06 4.33
N LEU A 177 -11.00 -9.43 4.32
CA LEU A 177 -9.91 -8.46 4.36
C LEU A 177 -9.86 -7.62 3.09
N LEU A 178 -9.88 -6.30 3.26
CA LEU A 178 -9.84 -5.30 2.19
C LEU A 178 -8.60 -4.41 2.30
N TYR A 179 -8.17 -4.09 3.53
CA TYR A 179 -7.04 -3.22 3.81
C TYR A 179 -5.94 -4.00 4.54
N LEU A 180 -4.77 -4.09 3.92
CA LEU A 180 -3.59 -4.76 4.50
C LEU A 180 -2.42 -3.79 4.54
N ASP A 181 -2.04 -3.37 5.74
CA ASP A 181 -0.88 -2.52 5.98
C ASP A 181 0.17 -3.21 6.86
N LEU A 182 1.30 -3.55 6.24
CA LEU A 182 2.45 -4.19 6.85
C LEU A 182 3.71 -3.31 6.79
N ARG A 183 3.58 -2.03 6.41
CA ARG A 183 4.74 -1.17 6.14
C ARG A 183 5.61 -0.92 7.38
N PHE A 184 6.88 -0.59 7.19
CA PHE A 184 7.84 -0.35 8.28
C PHE A 184 7.93 -1.52 9.27
N ASN A 185 8.21 -2.72 8.75
CA ASN A 185 8.50 -3.92 9.53
C ASN A 185 9.78 -4.58 8.99
N SER A 186 10.05 -5.82 9.39
CA SER A 186 11.19 -6.62 8.92
C SER A 186 10.73 -7.90 8.21
N PHE A 187 9.60 -7.87 7.50
CA PHE A 187 9.16 -8.99 6.67
C PHE A 187 10.13 -9.19 5.50
N SER A 188 10.33 -10.44 5.10
CA SER A 188 11.37 -10.84 4.14
C SER A 188 10.88 -11.97 3.23
N GLY A 189 11.74 -12.43 2.31
CA GLY A 189 11.37 -13.46 1.34
C GLY A 189 10.56 -12.91 0.17
N GLN A 190 9.95 -13.80 -0.60
CA GLN A 190 9.19 -13.46 -1.80
C GLN A 190 7.74 -13.08 -1.46
N LEU A 191 7.14 -12.23 -2.30
CA LEU A 191 5.70 -12.01 -2.27
C LEU A 191 5.00 -13.26 -2.86
N PRO A 192 3.97 -13.80 -2.20
CA PRO A 192 3.22 -14.94 -2.72
C PRO A 192 2.35 -14.51 -3.91
N ASP A 193 2.22 -15.38 -4.92
CA ASP A 193 1.39 -15.12 -6.10
C ASP A 193 -0.08 -14.89 -5.72
N GLU A 194 -0.58 -15.56 -4.68
CA GLU A 194 -1.96 -15.45 -4.25
C GLU A 194 -2.32 -14.07 -3.69
N LEU A 195 -1.34 -13.26 -3.28
CA LEU A 195 -1.55 -11.92 -2.73
C LEU A 195 -2.44 -11.08 -3.65
N PHE A 196 -2.08 -11.02 -4.93
CA PHE A 196 -2.76 -10.19 -5.92
C PHE A 196 -4.01 -10.83 -6.50
N ASN A 197 -4.30 -12.09 -6.13
CA ASN A 197 -5.58 -12.75 -6.43
C ASN A 197 -6.66 -12.48 -5.38
N ARG A 198 -6.30 -11.87 -4.23
CA ARG A 198 -7.25 -11.48 -3.18
C ARG A 198 -7.92 -10.16 -3.54
N LYS A 199 -9.13 -9.97 -3.01
CA LYS A 199 -9.94 -8.75 -3.19
C LYS A 199 -9.52 -7.63 -2.24
N LEU A 200 -8.22 -7.37 -2.14
CA LEU A 200 -7.68 -6.25 -1.37
C LEU A 200 -7.86 -4.96 -2.16
N ASP A 201 -8.31 -3.90 -1.48
CA ASP A 201 -8.41 -2.55 -2.04
C ASP A 201 -7.11 -1.76 -1.82
N ALA A 202 -6.44 -1.95 -0.69
CA ALA A 202 -5.20 -1.26 -0.37
C ALA A 202 -4.14 -2.21 0.17
N ILE A 203 -2.94 -2.17 -0.44
CA ILE A 203 -1.82 -3.05 -0.12
C ILE A 203 -0.59 -2.19 0.18
N PHE A 204 -0.19 -2.11 1.45
CA PHE A 204 1.01 -1.38 1.89
C PHE A 204 2.06 -2.33 2.44
N LEU A 205 3.12 -2.56 1.68
CA LEU A 205 4.24 -3.44 2.03
C LEU A 205 5.58 -2.72 2.08
N ASN A 206 5.58 -1.39 1.99
CA ASN A 206 6.79 -0.61 1.89
C ASN A 206 7.67 -0.66 3.15
N ASN A 207 8.97 -0.39 2.98
CA ASN A 207 9.94 -0.38 4.08
C ASN A 207 9.98 -1.72 4.83
N ASN A 208 10.15 -2.79 4.06
CA ASN A 208 10.40 -4.15 4.52
C ASN A 208 11.67 -4.69 3.83
N GLN A 209 11.87 -6.01 3.87
CA GLN A 209 13.00 -6.71 3.26
C GLN A 209 12.53 -7.72 2.21
N PHE A 210 11.37 -7.50 1.57
CA PHE A 210 10.86 -8.38 0.52
C PHE A 210 11.81 -8.40 -0.68
N GLN A 211 11.99 -9.56 -1.28
CA GLN A 211 12.94 -9.83 -2.36
C GLN A 211 12.31 -10.69 -3.46
N GLY A 212 13.04 -10.88 -4.56
CA GLY A 212 12.52 -11.62 -5.72
C GLY A 212 11.63 -10.73 -6.60
N GLU A 213 10.96 -11.35 -7.56
CA GLU A 213 10.15 -10.63 -8.54
C GLU A 213 8.78 -10.25 -8.00
N ILE A 214 8.19 -9.20 -8.56
CA ILE A 214 6.78 -8.91 -8.36
C ILE A 214 5.97 -10.00 -9.10
N PRO A 215 5.06 -10.73 -8.43
CA PRO A 215 4.23 -11.76 -9.05
C PRO A 215 3.51 -11.34 -10.33
N GLN A 216 3.42 -12.24 -11.31
CA GLN A 216 2.61 -12.03 -12.52
C GLN A 216 1.12 -11.93 -12.21
N SER A 217 0.67 -12.40 -11.05
CA SER A 217 -0.71 -12.21 -10.58
C SER A 217 -1.04 -10.76 -10.24
N LEU A 218 -0.07 -9.82 -10.25
CA LEU A 218 -0.31 -8.38 -10.05
C LEU A 218 -1.49 -7.87 -10.88
N GLY A 219 -1.58 -8.31 -12.14
CA GLY A 219 -2.68 -7.98 -13.06
C GLY A 219 -4.08 -8.37 -12.60
N ASN A 220 -4.21 -9.31 -11.66
CA ASN A 220 -5.50 -9.77 -11.14
C ASN A 220 -6.00 -8.89 -9.98
N SER A 221 -5.14 -8.03 -9.44
CA SER A 221 -5.46 -7.26 -8.25
C SER A 221 -6.52 -6.19 -8.54
N PRO A 222 -7.58 -6.09 -7.71
CA PRO A 222 -8.57 -5.03 -7.83
C PRO A 222 -8.17 -3.77 -7.02
N ALA A 223 -6.97 -3.74 -6.45
CA ALA A 223 -6.54 -2.70 -5.52
C ALA A 223 -6.56 -1.31 -6.16
N SER A 224 -6.99 -0.31 -5.39
CA SER A 224 -6.86 1.10 -5.74
C SER A 224 -5.49 1.67 -5.36
N VAL A 225 -4.80 1.07 -4.38
CA VAL A 225 -3.48 1.51 -3.92
C VAL A 225 -2.54 0.32 -3.72
N ILE A 226 -1.36 0.37 -4.34
CA ILE A 226 -0.28 -0.60 -4.13
C ILE A 226 1.02 0.14 -3.82
N ASN A 227 1.55 -0.08 -2.61
CA ASN A 227 2.83 0.48 -2.19
C ASN A 227 3.83 -0.62 -1.82
N LEU A 228 4.82 -0.83 -2.69
CA LEU A 228 5.92 -1.79 -2.52
C LEU A 228 7.27 -1.10 -2.30
N ALA A 229 7.28 0.19 -2.01
CA ALA A 229 8.47 1.02 -1.92
C ALA A 229 9.51 0.51 -0.92
N ASN A 230 10.78 0.87 -1.10
CA ASN A 230 11.85 0.62 -0.11
C ASN A 230 11.94 -0.87 0.29
N ASN A 231 12.07 -1.75 -0.70
CA ASN A 231 12.27 -3.19 -0.53
C ASN A 231 13.49 -3.63 -1.38
N LYS A 232 13.65 -4.94 -1.58
CA LYS A 232 14.69 -5.56 -2.41
C LYS A 232 14.08 -6.29 -3.61
N LEU A 233 12.92 -5.85 -4.08
CA LEU A 233 12.22 -6.48 -5.21
C LEU A 233 13.03 -6.27 -6.49
N SER A 234 13.16 -7.32 -7.29
CA SER A 234 14.01 -7.39 -8.48
C SER A 234 13.20 -7.80 -9.72
N GLY A 235 13.87 -7.92 -10.86
CA GLY A 235 13.22 -8.34 -12.10
C GLY A 235 12.35 -7.23 -12.69
N ASN A 236 11.47 -7.58 -13.61
CA ASN A 236 10.70 -6.59 -14.36
C ASN A 236 9.39 -6.24 -13.64
N ILE A 237 8.84 -5.05 -13.95
CA ILE A 237 7.42 -4.81 -13.70
C ILE A 237 6.63 -5.80 -14.58
N PRO A 238 5.74 -6.64 -14.02
CA PRO A 238 5.01 -7.66 -14.77
C PRO A 238 4.26 -7.08 -15.98
N THR A 239 4.25 -7.80 -17.10
CA THR A 239 3.47 -7.38 -18.28
C THR A 239 1.96 -7.42 -17.99
N SER A 240 1.55 -8.29 -17.07
CA SER A 240 0.18 -8.36 -16.55
C SER A 240 -0.25 -7.11 -15.79
N PHE A 241 0.66 -6.19 -15.42
CA PHE A 241 0.34 -4.97 -14.70
C PHE A 241 -0.84 -4.24 -15.35
N GLY A 242 -0.81 -4.01 -16.66
CA GLY A 242 -1.91 -3.35 -17.39
C GLY A 242 -3.25 -4.09 -17.43
N LEU A 243 -3.36 -5.28 -16.86
CA LEU A 243 -4.60 -6.04 -16.74
C LEU A 243 -5.38 -5.72 -15.48
N MET A 244 -4.77 -4.99 -14.55
CA MET A 244 -5.45 -4.54 -13.34
C MET A 244 -6.70 -3.72 -13.69
N GLY A 245 -7.67 -3.70 -12.77
CA GLY A 245 -8.86 -2.89 -12.93
C GLY A 245 -8.53 -1.40 -13.04
N ASN A 246 -9.42 -0.63 -13.66
CA ASN A 246 -9.25 0.81 -13.88
C ASN A 246 -9.42 1.67 -12.61
N LYS A 247 -9.44 1.06 -11.42
CA LYS A 247 -9.60 1.74 -10.13
C LYS A 247 -8.27 2.09 -9.46
N LEU A 248 -7.15 1.71 -10.09
CA LEU A 248 -5.82 1.93 -9.56
C LEU A 248 -5.48 3.41 -9.59
N LYS A 249 -5.34 4.00 -8.40
CA LYS A 249 -5.06 5.42 -8.18
C LYS A 249 -3.60 5.68 -7.85
N GLU A 250 -2.98 4.80 -7.08
CA GLU A 250 -1.61 4.99 -6.61
C GLU A 250 -0.76 3.72 -6.74
N VAL A 251 0.41 3.89 -7.37
CA VAL A 251 1.43 2.84 -7.49
C VAL A 251 2.79 3.39 -7.10
N LEU A 252 3.34 2.83 -6.02
CA LEU A 252 4.60 3.26 -5.43
C LEU A 252 5.58 2.07 -5.37
N PHE A 253 6.46 1.96 -6.36
CA PHE A 253 7.49 0.92 -6.47
C PHE A 253 8.92 1.46 -6.28
N LEU A 254 9.05 2.72 -5.90
CA LEU A 254 10.33 3.40 -5.67
C LEU A 254 11.29 2.69 -4.72
N ASN A 255 12.58 2.88 -4.94
CA ASN A 255 13.67 2.34 -4.13
C ASN A 255 13.60 0.80 -4.00
N ASN A 256 13.72 0.14 -5.15
CA ASN A 256 13.82 -1.30 -5.30
C ASN A 256 14.97 -1.63 -6.28
N GLN A 257 15.06 -2.87 -6.73
CA GLN A 257 16.04 -3.35 -7.70
C GLN A 257 15.37 -3.72 -9.04
N LEU A 258 14.26 -3.06 -9.39
CA LEU A 258 13.49 -3.37 -10.60
C LEU A 258 14.29 -3.03 -11.86
N THR A 259 14.16 -3.86 -12.88
CA THR A 259 14.83 -3.78 -14.18
C THR A 259 13.84 -3.83 -15.34
N GLY A 260 14.34 -3.85 -16.58
CA GLY A 260 13.50 -3.93 -17.77
C GLY A 260 12.81 -2.61 -18.10
N CYS A 261 11.82 -2.66 -18.98
CA CYS A 261 11.06 -1.49 -19.41
C CYS A 261 9.81 -1.26 -18.57
N ILE A 262 9.30 -0.02 -18.60
CA ILE A 262 7.94 0.27 -18.16
C ILE A 262 6.97 -0.34 -19.19
N PRO A 263 6.01 -1.20 -18.78
CA PRO A 263 5.11 -1.89 -19.70
C PRO A 263 4.09 -0.92 -20.32
N GLU A 264 3.69 -1.19 -21.57
CA GLU A 264 2.63 -0.41 -22.27
C GLU A 264 1.30 -0.40 -21.53
N GLY A 265 1.05 -1.44 -20.72
CA GLY A 265 -0.15 -1.56 -19.91
C GLY A 265 -0.39 -0.40 -18.94
N VAL A 266 0.65 0.39 -18.59
CA VAL A 266 0.51 1.52 -17.68
C VAL A 266 -0.50 2.55 -18.18
N GLY A 267 -0.58 2.79 -19.49
CA GLY A 267 -1.53 3.77 -20.04
C GLY A 267 -3.00 3.34 -20.03
N LEU A 268 -3.31 2.15 -19.50
CA LEU A 268 -4.68 1.68 -19.33
C LEU A 268 -5.33 2.17 -18.03
N PHE A 269 -4.56 2.80 -17.13
CA PHE A 269 -5.06 3.35 -15.87
C PHE A 269 -5.43 4.82 -16.03
N ASP A 270 -6.64 5.08 -16.47
CA ASP A 270 -7.17 6.43 -16.67
C ASP A 270 -7.38 7.21 -15.36
N GLU A 271 -7.66 6.50 -14.26
CA GLU A 271 -7.83 7.07 -12.90
C GLU A 271 -6.53 7.13 -12.06
N LEU A 272 -5.35 6.84 -12.65
CA LEU A 272 -4.08 6.82 -11.93
C LEU A 272 -3.60 8.24 -11.60
N GLU A 273 -3.49 8.55 -10.31
CA GLU A 273 -3.11 9.87 -9.78
C GLU A 273 -1.60 9.93 -9.43
N VAL A 274 -1.03 8.82 -8.95
CA VAL A 274 0.39 8.75 -8.53
C VAL A 274 1.08 7.52 -9.11
N PHE A 275 2.17 7.74 -9.85
CA PHE A 275 3.06 6.70 -10.33
C PHE A 275 4.51 7.03 -9.98
N ASP A 276 5.05 6.34 -8.98
CA ASP A 276 6.44 6.49 -8.55
C ASP A 276 7.21 5.17 -8.68
N VAL A 277 8.13 5.13 -9.64
CA VAL A 277 9.05 4.02 -9.89
C VAL A 277 10.52 4.47 -9.74
N SER A 278 10.74 5.58 -9.06
CA SER A 278 12.07 6.18 -8.91
C SER A 278 13.05 5.29 -8.14
N PHE A 279 14.35 5.53 -8.25
CA PHE A 279 15.38 4.75 -7.56
C PHE A 279 15.29 3.24 -7.86
N ASN A 280 15.30 2.90 -9.15
CA ASN A 280 15.34 1.53 -9.65
C ASN A 280 16.41 1.42 -10.76
N SER A 281 16.41 0.33 -11.53
CA SER A 281 17.24 0.12 -12.71
C SER A 281 16.40 -0.07 -13.98
N LEU A 282 15.23 0.56 -14.04
CA LEU A 282 14.37 0.55 -15.23
C LEU A 282 15.06 1.23 -16.40
N MET A 283 14.88 0.72 -17.62
CA MET A 283 15.63 1.11 -18.80
C MET A 283 14.78 1.22 -20.06
N GLY A 284 15.36 1.78 -21.11
CA GLY A 284 14.73 1.97 -22.41
C GLY A 284 13.81 3.18 -22.46
N HIS A 285 12.98 3.24 -23.50
CA HIS A 285 12.10 4.38 -23.78
C HIS A 285 10.84 4.31 -22.92
N LEU A 286 10.27 5.46 -22.58
CA LEU A 286 8.91 5.51 -22.03
C LEU A 286 7.91 4.96 -23.05
N PRO A 287 6.90 4.18 -22.62
CA PRO A 287 5.84 3.75 -23.51
C PRO A 287 5.01 4.97 -23.95
N ASP A 288 4.65 5.02 -25.23
CA ASP A 288 3.83 6.10 -25.77
C ASP A 288 2.47 6.18 -25.06
N THR A 289 1.97 5.05 -24.54
CA THR A 289 0.72 4.94 -23.77
C THR A 289 0.70 5.74 -22.46
N ILE A 290 1.84 6.18 -21.91
CA ILE A 290 1.86 7.11 -20.76
C ILE A 290 1.06 8.40 -21.05
N SER A 291 0.92 8.79 -22.31
CA SER A 291 0.07 9.92 -22.70
C SER A 291 -1.41 9.75 -22.33
N CYS A 292 -1.85 8.54 -22.00
CA CYS A 292 -3.24 8.22 -21.70
C CYS A 292 -3.61 8.29 -20.23
N LEU A 293 -2.66 8.61 -19.35
CA LEU A 293 -2.88 8.80 -17.92
C LEU A 293 -3.54 10.18 -17.69
N GLN A 294 -4.87 10.26 -17.75
CA GLN A 294 -5.58 11.55 -17.75
C GLN A 294 -5.59 12.23 -16.37
N ASP A 295 -5.66 11.44 -15.30
CA ASP A 295 -5.75 11.93 -13.92
C ASP A 295 -4.39 11.98 -13.21
N ILE A 296 -3.27 11.72 -13.90
CA ILE A 296 -1.95 11.67 -13.26
C ILE A 296 -1.53 13.04 -12.74
N GLU A 297 -1.29 13.11 -11.43
CA GLU A 297 -0.82 14.30 -10.74
C GLU A 297 0.68 14.22 -10.45
N VAL A 298 1.18 13.03 -10.07
CA VAL A 298 2.59 12.82 -9.72
C VAL A 298 3.17 11.69 -10.54
N LEU A 299 4.10 12.03 -11.44
CA LEU A 299 4.87 11.08 -12.24
C LEU A 299 6.36 11.18 -11.87
N ASN A 300 6.83 10.23 -11.06
CA ASN A 300 8.22 10.19 -10.62
C ASN A 300 8.95 8.98 -11.20
N LEU A 301 9.84 9.27 -12.14
CA LEU A 301 10.64 8.33 -12.91
C LEU A 301 12.14 8.48 -12.61
N GLY A 302 12.49 9.31 -11.62
CA GLY A 302 13.86 9.71 -11.34
C GLY A 302 14.78 8.56 -10.93
N HIS A 303 16.08 8.74 -11.05
CA HIS A 303 17.10 7.75 -10.64
C HIS A 303 16.85 6.35 -11.23
N ASN A 304 16.83 6.29 -12.56
CA ASN A 304 16.71 5.05 -13.34
C ASN A 304 17.73 5.08 -14.51
N LYS A 305 17.57 4.16 -15.46
CA LYS A 305 18.35 4.05 -16.70
C LYS A 305 17.49 4.31 -17.95
N LEU A 306 16.42 5.09 -17.80
CA LEU A 306 15.50 5.41 -18.90
C LEU A 306 16.19 6.29 -19.93
N SER A 307 15.87 6.10 -21.21
CA SER A 307 16.52 6.75 -22.34
C SER A 307 15.51 7.21 -23.40
N GLY A 308 16.01 7.80 -24.48
CA GLY A 308 15.20 8.31 -25.59
C GLY A 308 14.82 9.78 -25.40
N GLU A 309 13.76 10.21 -26.08
CA GLU A 309 13.27 11.58 -26.02
C GLU A 309 11.96 11.65 -25.23
N LEU A 310 11.79 12.70 -24.43
CA LEU A 310 10.54 12.97 -23.74
C LEU A 310 9.58 13.72 -24.68
N SER A 311 8.49 13.05 -25.03
CA SER A 311 7.47 13.55 -25.97
C SER A 311 6.69 14.76 -25.43
N ASP A 312 6.22 15.65 -26.33
CA ASP A 312 5.30 16.76 -26.01
C ASP A 312 4.06 16.29 -25.25
N VAL A 313 3.60 15.07 -25.53
CA VAL A 313 2.33 14.58 -25.00
C VAL A 313 2.39 14.39 -23.48
N ILE A 314 3.53 13.96 -22.93
CA ILE A 314 3.73 13.81 -21.47
C ILE A 314 3.64 15.15 -20.77
N CYS A 315 4.24 16.19 -21.34
CA CYS A 315 4.19 17.55 -20.78
C CYS A 315 2.91 18.31 -21.13
N SER A 316 1.97 17.67 -21.82
CA SER A 316 0.63 18.19 -22.10
C SER A 316 -0.46 17.57 -21.22
N LEU A 317 -0.10 16.60 -20.36
CA LEU A 317 -1.01 16.00 -19.38
C LEU A 317 -1.53 17.09 -18.45
N THR A 318 -2.84 17.29 -18.44
CA THR A 318 -3.47 18.47 -17.84
C THR A 318 -3.52 18.43 -16.31
N SER A 319 -3.50 17.23 -15.75
CA SER A 319 -3.58 16.99 -14.31
C SER A 319 -2.20 16.96 -13.64
N LEU A 320 -1.12 16.94 -14.44
CA LEU A 320 0.24 16.72 -13.95
C LEU A 320 0.74 17.91 -13.13
N VAL A 321 0.96 17.68 -11.83
CA VAL A 321 1.45 18.66 -10.86
C VAL A 321 2.95 18.52 -10.67
N ASN A 322 3.47 17.29 -10.63
CA ASN A 322 4.89 17.00 -10.44
C ASN A 322 5.37 15.95 -11.43
N LEU A 323 6.40 16.30 -12.19
CA LEU A 323 7.12 15.40 -13.08
C LEU A 323 8.60 15.42 -12.71
N THR A 324 9.13 14.26 -12.32
CA THR A 324 10.57 14.10 -12.13
C THR A 324 11.09 12.99 -13.02
N VAL A 325 12.00 13.34 -13.93
CA VAL A 325 12.77 12.39 -14.75
C VAL A 325 14.26 12.50 -14.46
N ALA A 326 14.62 13.12 -13.34
CA ALA A 326 15.99 13.41 -12.97
C ALA A 326 16.86 12.14 -12.90
N TYR A 327 18.16 12.28 -13.14
CA TYR A 327 19.12 11.19 -13.03
C TYR A 327 18.81 9.97 -13.92
N ASN A 328 18.39 10.22 -15.17
CA ASN A 328 18.21 9.22 -16.24
C ASN A 328 19.18 9.47 -17.41
N PHE A 329 18.89 8.95 -18.59
CA PHE A 329 19.69 9.06 -19.82
C PHE A 329 18.84 9.60 -20.99
N PHE A 330 17.84 10.43 -20.69
CA PHE A 330 17.06 11.09 -21.75
C PHE A 330 17.97 12.01 -22.58
N SER A 331 17.85 11.91 -23.90
CA SER A 331 18.69 12.65 -24.86
C SER A 331 18.00 13.86 -25.48
N GLY A 332 16.69 13.99 -25.28
CA GLY A 332 15.89 15.06 -25.86
C GLY A 332 14.67 15.39 -25.02
N LEU A 333 14.28 16.66 -25.06
CA LEU A 333 13.02 17.15 -24.55
C LEU A 333 12.30 17.86 -25.68
N SER A 334 11.00 17.66 -25.75
CA SER A 334 10.14 18.39 -26.64
C SER A 334 10.03 19.88 -26.27
N GLN A 335 9.48 20.70 -27.18
CA GLN A 335 9.38 22.14 -26.98
C GLN A 335 8.44 22.49 -25.82
N GLN A 336 7.34 21.74 -25.67
CA GLN A 336 6.38 21.94 -24.58
C GLN A 336 7.04 21.65 -23.23
N CYS A 337 7.72 20.50 -23.10
CA CYS A 337 8.48 20.15 -21.88
C CYS A 337 9.55 21.20 -21.56
N SER A 338 10.17 21.76 -22.59
CA SER A 338 11.23 22.76 -22.42
C SER A 338 10.76 24.03 -21.71
N ARG A 339 9.47 24.40 -21.84
CA ARG A 339 8.88 25.59 -21.20
C ARG A 339 8.54 25.39 -19.71
N LEU A 340 8.45 24.14 -19.25
CA LEU A 340 7.98 23.79 -17.90
C LEU A 340 9.10 23.60 -16.87
N PHE A 341 10.37 23.76 -17.27
CA PHE A 341 11.58 23.54 -16.46
C PHE A 341 11.63 24.34 -15.14
N ASN A 342 10.81 25.38 -14.97
CA ASN A 342 10.78 26.24 -13.77
C ASN A 342 9.52 26.07 -12.91
N ILE A 343 8.63 25.11 -13.21
CA ILE A 343 7.32 24.95 -12.55
C ILE A 343 7.24 23.60 -11.80
N GLY A 344 8.32 23.20 -11.14
CA GLY A 344 8.34 21.99 -10.30
C GLY A 344 8.65 20.68 -11.03
N PHE A 345 9.16 20.75 -12.27
CA PHE A 345 9.61 19.58 -13.01
C PHE A 345 11.14 19.45 -13.00
N ASP A 346 11.66 18.28 -12.63
CA ASP A 346 13.11 18.06 -12.53
C ASP A 346 13.63 17.16 -13.67
N PHE A 347 14.48 17.76 -14.50
CA PHE A 347 15.15 17.12 -15.65
C PHE A 347 16.68 17.04 -15.47
N SER A 348 17.20 17.32 -14.28
CA SER A 348 18.64 17.27 -13.98
C SER A 348 19.21 15.85 -14.15
N GLY A 349 20.53 15.73 -14.29
CA GLY A 349 21.20 14.44 -14.38
C GLY A 349 20.79 13.59 -15.59
N ASN A 350 20.41 14.20 -16.70
CA ASN A 350 20.11 13.53 -17.98
C ASN A 350 21.21 13.77 -19.03
N CYS A 351 20.95 13.43 -20.29
CA CYS A 351 21.86 13.57 -21.42
C CYS A 351 21.33 14.53 -22.49
N ILE A 352 20.66 15.61 -22.07
CA ILE A 352 19.97 16.54 -22.96
C ILE A 352 20.95 17.62 -23.45
N PRO A 353 21.26 17.71 -24.76
CA PRO A 353 22.19 18.71 -25.28
C PRO A 353 21.72 20.15 -25.00
N GLY A 354 22.67 21.02 -24.66
CA GLY A 354 22.41 22.45 -24.48
C GLY A 354 21.65 22.83 -23.20
N ARG A 355 21.57 21.94 -22.21
CA ARG A 355 21.01 22.23 -20.88
C ARG A 355 22.04 22.14 -19.76
N ASP A 356 21.77 22.90 -18.71
CA ASP A 356 22.55 22.87 -17.47
C ASP A 356 22.21 21.64 -16.62
N MET A 357 23.08 21.32 -15.66
CA MET A 357 22.92 20.23 -14.70
C MET A 357 22.71 18.85 -15.35
N GLN A 358 23.30 18.63 -16.52
CA GLN A 358 23.27 17.35 -17.23
C GLN A 358 24.48 16.49 -16.85
N ARG A 359 24.42 15.19 -17.13
CA ARG A 359 25.53 14.26 -16.92
C ARG A 359 26.75 14.67 -17.75
N PRO A 360 27.97 14.52 -17.20
CA PRO A 360 29.19 14.79 -17.94
C PRO A 360 29.47 13.70 -18.99
N GLN A 361 30.24 14.04 -20.02
CA GLN A 361 30.84 13.01 -20.88
C GLN A 361 31.94 12.27 -20.10
N PRO A 362 32.15 10.96 -20.33
CA PRO A 362 31.57 10.12 -21.39
C PRO A 362 30.26 9.41 -21.01
N GLU A 363 29.64 9.70 -19.86
CA GLU A 363 28.45 8.95 -19.40
C GLU A 363 27.29 9.00 -20.42
N CYS A 364 27.13 10.12 -21.11
CA CYS A 364 26.11 10.31 -22.15
C CYS A 364 26.47 9.73 -23.52
N SER A 365 27.67 9.17 -23.69
CA SER A 365 28.08 8.53 -24.94
C SER A 365 27.53 7.11 -25.08
N VAL A 366 26.95 6.55 -24.01
CA VAL A 366 26.45 5.16 -23.97
C VAL A 366 24.99 5.16 -23.53
N ILE A 367 24.10 4.55 -24.32
CA ILE A 367 22.73 4.27 -23.91
C ILE A 367 22.76 3.03 -22.99
N PRO A 368 22.40 3.13 -21.71
CA PRO A 368 22.40 1.98 -20.82
C PRO A 368 21.29 1.00 -21.19
N GLY A 369 21.54 -0.30 -21.00
CA GLY A 369 20.53 -1.34 -21.21
C GLY A 369 20.47 -1.86 -22.63
N GLY A 370 21.60 -2.35 -23.16
CA GLY A 370 21.82 -2.81 -24.55
C GLY A 370 20.97 -4.00 -25.06
N THR A 371 19.74 -4.18 -24.56
CA THR A 371 18.76 -5.10 -25.13
C THR A 371 17.78 -4.31 -26.00
N LEU A 372 17.66 -4.70 -27.28
CA LEU A 372 16.74 -4.09 -28.24
C LEU A 372 15.26 -4.11 -27.77
N ASN A 373 14.93 -4.95 -26.79
CA ASN A 373 13.56 -5.17 -26.32
C ASN A 373 12.95 -3.97 -25.59
N CYS A 374 13.76 -3.06 -25.03
CA CYS A 374 13.27 -1.85 -24.36
C CYS A 374 13.39 -0.59 -25.24
N LEU A 375 13.96 -0.74 -26.44
CA LEU A 375 14.03 0.35 -27.42
C LEU A 375 12.72 0.38 -28.21
N ARG A 376 12.11 1.55 -28.25
CA ARG A 376 10.86 1.79 -28.99
C ARG A 376 11.13 2.75 -30.13
N ILE A 377 10.59 2.46 -31.31
CA ILE A 377 10.55 3.43 -32.41
C ILE A 377 9.40 4.39 -32.08
N PRO A 378 9.68 5.70 -31.85
CA PRO A 378 8.63 6.66 -31.55
C PRO A 378 7.59 6.66 -32.67
N THR A 379 6.31 6.51 -32.33
CA THR A 379 5.26 6.55 -33.34
C THR A 379 5.11 7.98 -33.89
N PRO A 380 4.98 8.18 -35.23
CA PRO A 380 4.86 9.52 -35.80
C PRO A 380 3.57 10.28 -35.43
N ARG A 381 2.62 9.61 -34.78
CA ARG A 381 1.32 10.17 -34.39
C ARG A 381 1.03 9.80 -32.93
N PRO A 382 0.52 10.74 -32.11
CA PRO A 382 0.09 10.42 -30.76
C PRO A 382 -0.94 9.29 -30.78
N LEU A 383 -0.76 8.31 -29.91
CA LEU A 383 -1.73 7.25 -29.68
C LEU A 383 -3.08 7.87 -29.30
N VAL A 384 -4.15 7.49 -30.02
CA VAL A 384 -5.50 7.91 -29.67
C VAL A 384 -5.97 7.05 -28.50
N CYS A 385 -5.94 7.62 -27.29
CA CYS A 385 -6.26 6.90 -26.05
C CYS A 385 -7.65 6.27 -26.03
N ALA A 386 -8.60 6.77 -26.83
CA ALA A 386 -9.95 6.20 -26.98
C ALA A 386 -9.98 4.82 -27.70
N SER A 387 -8.84 4.34 -28.21
CA SER A 387 -8.76 3.14 -29.05
C SER A 387 -7.98 1.97 -28.45
N LEU A 388 -7.50 2.06 -27.22
CA LEU A 388 -6.88 0.91 -26.53
C LEU A 388 -7.97 -0.15 -26.27
N PRO A 389 -8.02 -1.27 -27.03
CA PRO A 389 -9.06 -2.25 -26.81
C PRO A 389 -8.72 -2.95 -25.50
N ARG A 390 -9.62 -2.88 -24.52
CA ARG A 390 -9.55 -3.63 -23.24
C ARG A 390 -9.53 -5.17 -23.42
N ILE A 391 -9.35 -5.68 -24.65
CA ILE A 391 -9.55 -7.07 -25.07
C ILE A 391 -8.24 -7.75 -25.52
N ILE A 392 -7.10 -7.05 -25.69
CA ILE A 392 -5.93 -7.67 -26.35
C ILE A 392 -5.19 -8.72 -25.50
N PHE A 393 -5.36 -8.77 -24.17
CA PHE A 393 -4.53 -9.67 -23.34
C PHE A 393 -5.23 -10.95 -22.84
N SER A 394 -6.48 -11.21 -23.23
CA SER A 394 -7.21 -12.42 -22.76
C SER A 394 -7.03 -13.67 -23.63
N ASN A 395 -6.39 -13.59 -24.80
CA ASN A 395 -6.25 -14.73 -25.70
C ASN A 395 -4.78 -15.12 -25.89
N ASN A 396 -4.20 -15.83 -24.91
CA ASN A 396 -3.09 -16.77 -25.14
C ASN A 396 -2.85 -17.73 -23.95
N MET A 397 -3.91 -18.17 -23.28
CA MET A 397 -3.85 -19.33 -22.38
C MET A 397 -5.08 -20.23 -22.55
N GLN A 398 -5.23 -20.80 -23.74
CA GLN A 398 -6.04 -22.01 -23.94
C GLN A 398 -5.73 -22.61 -25.32
N SER A 399 -4.74 -23.51 -25.39
CA SER A 399 -4.66 -24.59 -26.38
C SER A 399 -3.34 -25.35 -26.23
N SER A 400 -3.35 -26.42 -25.44
CA SER A 400 -2.55 -27.62 -25.73
C SER A 400 -3.07 -28.80 -24.91
N SER A 401 -4.28 -29.24 -25.19
CA SER A 401 -4.74 -30.59 -24.87
C SER A 401 -5.06 -31.30 -26.18
N HIS A 402 -4.01 -31.84 -26.83
CA HIS A 402 -4.22 -32.78 -27.94
C HIS A 402 -4.53 -34.16 -27.36
N HIS A 403 -5.82 -34.50 -27.45
CA HIS A 403 -6.31 -35.87 -27.45
C HIS A 403 -5.66 -36.66 -28.59
N THR A 404 -4.98 -37.76 -28.25
CA THR A 404 -4.76 -38.88 -29.17
C THR A 404 -5.88 -39.90 -28.96
N SER A 405 -6.80 -40.00 -29.92
CA SER A 405 -7.75 -41.12 -30.02
C SER A 405 -7.40 -41.97 -31.24
N SER A 406 -7.12 -43.23 -30.96
CA SER A 406 -7.02 -44.35 -31.88
C SER A 406 -8.30 -44.60 -32.68
N SER A 407 -8.18 -44.89 -33.98
CA SER A 407 -9.07 -45.84 -34.65
C SER A 407 -8.41 -46.42 -35.90
N SER A 408 -8.38 -47.76 -35.92
CA SER A 408 -7.94 -48.66 -36.97
C SER A 408 -8.99 -48.92 -38.06
N TYR A 409 -8.54 -49.58 -39.13
CA TYR A 409 -9.24 -50.38 -40.17
C TYR A 409 -9.41 -49.75 -41.57
N PRO A 410 -9.44 -50.55 -42.65
CA PRO A 410 -9.59 -52.02 -42.73
C PRO A 410 -8.30 -52.83 -42.86
#